data_AF-A0A3P7DIH5-F1
#
_entry.id   AF-A0A3P7DIH5-F1
#
_cell.length_a   1.000
_cell.length_b   1.000
_cell.length_c   1.000
_cell.angle_alpha   90.00
_cell.angle_beta   90.00
_cell.angle_gamma   90.00
#
_symmetry.space_group_name_H-M   'P 1'
#
loop_
_entity.id
_entity.type
_entity.pdbx_description
1 polymer ?
#
loop_
_entity_poly.entity_id
_entity_poly.type
_entity_poly.pdbx_seq_one_letter_code
_entity_poly.pdbx_strand_id
1 'polypeptide(L)'
;MACEMDNVHRCCHPQCLAGCYGPGAHMCVACKAALYRGVCVAKCPPDTLLYLRRRCVTPEECFNSLPVGYRPTAAPVSAVDRLGLMRRTEGNISLSPPAVKKFAVHRAYRESDSVSSRKTTPSSLRFFGAGRPH
;
A
#
# COMPACT_ATOMS: atom_id res chain seq x y z
N MET A 1 12.94 -11.53 -9.23
CA MET A 1 14.16 -11.23 -8.42
C MET A 1 15.11 -10.45 -9.31
N ALA A 2 15.96 -9.58 -8.75
CA ALA A 2 16.98 -8.83 -9.48
C ALA A 2 18.38 -9.28 -9.01
N CYS A 3 19.36 -9.28 -9.91
CA CYS A 3 20.74 -9.70 -9.64
C CYS A 3 21.74 -8.57 -9.91
N GLU A 4 22.93 -8.67 -9.32
CA GLU A 4 24.03 -7.74 -9.57
C GLU A 4 24.47 -7.80 -11.03
N MET A 5 24.86 -6.65 -11.58
CA MET A 5 25.30 -6.55 -12.99
C MET A 5 26.57 -7.36 -13.27
N ASP A 6 27.52 -7.39 -12.33
CA ASP A 6 28.80 -8.09 -12.47
C ASP A 6 28.75 -9.55 -12.02
N ASN A 7 27.69 -9.96 -11.30
CA ASN A 7 27.55 -11.32 -10.78
C ASN A 7 26.09 -11.74 -10.66
N VAL A 8 25.61 -12.49 -11.66
CA VAL A 8 24.22 -12.97 -11.74
C VAL A 8 23.83 -13.95 -10.62
N HIS A 9 24.78 -14.50 -9.88
CA HIS A 9 24.54 -15.36 -8.71
C HIS A 9 24.32 -14.57 -7.42
N ARG A 10 24.60 -13.26 -7.41
CA ARG A 10 24.34 -12.40 -6.26
C ARG A 10 23.01 -11.68 -6.43
N CYS A 11 22.10 -11.96 -5.51
CA CYS A 11 20.80 -11.30 -5.47
C CYS A 11 20.93 -9.87 -4.95
N CYS A 12 20.24 -8.94 -5.60
CA CYS A 12 20.08 -7.58 -5.13
C CYS A 12 19.20 -7.49 -3.89
N HIS A 13 19.24 -6.32 -3.25
CA HIS A 13 18.26 -5.97 -2.24
C HIS A 13 16.81 -6.16 -2.76
N PRO A 14 15.86 -6.67 -1.95
CA PRO A 14 14.48 -6.94 -2.39
C PRO A 14 13.70 -5.72 -2.91
N GLN A 15 14.19 -4.51 -2.58
CA GLN A 15 13.61 -3.24 -3.03
C GLN A 15 14.18 -2.75 -4.37
N CYS A 16 15.21 -3.41 -4.91
CA CYS A 16 15.76 -3.08 -6.22
C CYS A 16 14.86 -3.61 -7.35
N LEU A 17 14.89 -2.91 -8.47
CA LEU A 17 14.27 -3.27 -9.75
C LEU A 17 15.32 -3.12 -10.85
N ALA A 18 15.27 -4.00 -11.86
CA ALA A 18 16.15 -4.01 -13.03
C ALA A 18 17.65 -4.24 -12.78
N GLY A 19 18.09 -4.36 -11.52
CA GLY A 19 19.46 -4.74 -11.14
C GLY A 19 20.04 -3.85 -10.05
N CYS A 20 21.30 -4.11 -9.71
CA CYS A 20 22.05 -3.35 -8.70
C CYS A 20 23.56 -3.43 -8.96
N TYR A 21 24.28 -2.48 -8.38
CA TYR A 21 25.74 -2.42 -8.33
C TYR A 21 26.31 -3.11 -7.07
N GLY A 22 25.44 -3.64 -6.21
CA GLY A 22 25.80 -4.35 -5.00
C GLY A 22 24.56 -4.73 -4.16
N PRO A 23 24.75 -5.39 -3.01
CA PRO A 23 23.64 -6.00 -2.24
C PRO A 23 22.78 -5.00 -1.46
N GLY A 24 23.23 -3.76 -1.30
CA GLY A 24 22.58 -2.72 -0.50
C GLY A 24 21.40 -2.06 -1.20
N ALA A 25 20.40 -1.62 -0.43
CA ALA A 25 19.21 -0.92 -0.91
C ALA A 25 19.48 0.45 -1.58
N HIS A 26 20.67 1.00 -1.42
CA HIS A 26 21.13 2.26 -2.02
C HIS A 26 21.92 2.04 -3.33
N MET A 27 22.26 0.79 -3.66
CA MET A 27 23.03 0.42 -4.85
C MET A 27 22.13 -0.10 -5.97
N CYS A 28 20.83 0.19 -5.94
CA CYS A 28 19.89 -0.26 -6.96
C CYS A 28 20.00 0.62 -8.23
N VAL A 29 19.81 0.01 -9.40
CA VAL A 29 19.62 0.75 -10.66
C VAL A 29 18.29 1.51 -10.66
N ALA A 30 17.24 0.87 -10.15
CA ALA A 30 15.94 1.48 -9.94
C ALA A 30 15.26 0.93 -8.68
N CYS A 31 14.36 1.70 -8.07
CA CYS A 31 13.56 1.24 -6.94
C CYS A 31 12.25 0.60 -7.41
N LYS A 32 11.89 -0.51 -6.77
CA LYS A 32 10.62 -1.21 -6.98
C LYS A 32 9.41 -0.38 -6.53
N ALA A 33 9.52 0.27 -5.37
CA ALA A 33 8.44 1.04 -4.76
C ALA A 33 8.74 2.54 -4.72
N ALA A 34 9.60 2.99 -3.81
CA ALA A 34 9.95 4.40 -3.71
C ALA A 34 11.42 4.62 -3.36
N LEU A 35 11.99 5.73 -3.84
CA LEU A 35 13.30 6.23 -3.45
C LEU A 35 13.15 7.25 -2.32
N TYR A 36 13.88 7.07 -1.22
CA TYR A 36 13.97 8.04 -0.13
C TYR A 36 15.43 8.25 0.25
N ARG A 37 15.93 9.49 0.15
CA ARG A 37 17.31 9.86 0.51
C ARG A 37 18.38 8.93 -0.09
N GLY A 38 18.23 8.57 -1.36
CA GLY A 38 19.16 7.68 -2.07
C GLY A 38 19.00 6.19 -1.77
N VAL A 39 18.00 5.79 -0.95
CA VAL A 39 17.75 4.40 -0.57
C VAL A 39 16.38 3.94 -1.08
N CYS A 40 16.31 2.75 -1.67
CA CYS A 40 15.04 2.17 -2.06
C CYS A 40 14.29 1.61 -0.85
N VAL A 41 13.09 2.11 -0.62
CA VAL A 41 12.22 1.73 0.50
C VAL A 41 10.91 1.12 0.00
N ALA A 42 10.37 0.17 0.76
CA ALA A 42 9.09 -0.47 0.44
C ALA A 42 7.91 0.51 0.57
N LYS A 43 8.01 1.43 1.53
CA LYS A 43 7.00 2.44 1.85
C LYS A 43 7.70 3.69 2.35
N CYS A 44 7.12 4.85 2.04
CA CYS A 44 7.61 6.11 2.56
C CYS A 44 7.45 6.17 4.09
N PRO A 45 8.45 6.71 4.82
CA PRO A 45 8.34 6.92 6.26
C PRO A 45 7.21 7.90 6.60
N PRO A 46 6.76 7.94 7.88
CA PRO A 46 5.88 9.02 8.33
C PRO A 46 6.51 10.38 8.01
N ASP A 47 5.66 11.40 7.86
CA ASP A 47 6.06 12.78 7.52
C ASP A 47 6.61 13.00 6.10
N THR A 48 6.48 11.98 5.23
CA THR A 48 6.82 12.11 3.81
C THR A 48 5.67 11.70 2.90
N LEU A 49 5.63 12.29 1.72
CA LEU A 49 4.62 12.09 0.69
C LEU A 49 5.20 11.28 -0.47
N LEU A 50 4.41 10.34 -1.00
CA LEU A 50 4.79 9.58 -2.19
C LEU A 50 4.57 10.43 -3.45
N TYR A 51 5.63 11.04 -3.95
CA TYR A 51 5.63 11.88 -5.13
C TYR A 51 5.85 11.07 -6.41
N LEU A 52 4.98 11.31 -7.39
CA LEU A 52 4.94 10.64 -8.70
C LEU A 52 4.96 9.10 -8.63
N ARG A 53 4.49 8.51 -7.53
CA ARG A 53 4.58 7.06 -7.25
C ARG A 53 6.00 6.48 -7.38
N ARG A 54 7.04 7.30 -7.16
CA ARG A 54 8.43 6.88 -7.36
C ARG A 54 9.39 7.32 -6.26
N ARG A 55 9.09 8.40 -5.54
CA ARG A 55 10.01 8.99 -4.56
C ARG A 55 9.26 9.54 -3.36
N CYS A 56 9.87 9.42 -2.19
CA CYS A 56 9.36 10.01 -0.97
C CYS A 56 9.96 11.40 -0.82
N VAL A 57 9.11 12.41 -0.67
CA VAL A 57 9.52 13.82 -0.51
C VAL A 57 8.87 14.41 0.73
N THR A 58 9.49 15.41 1.34
CA THR A 58 8.83 16.16 2.43
C THR A 58 7.72 17.05 1.87
N PRO A 59 6.76 17.52 2.70
CA PRO A 59 5.76 18.48 2.26
C PRO A 59 6.39 19.74 1.64
N GLU A 60 7.49 20.22 2.21
CA GLU A 60 8.24 21.38 1.73
C GLU A 60 8.86 21.14 0.34
N GLU A 61 9.50 19.99 0.14
CA GLU A 61 10.04 19.58 -1.16
C GLU A 61 8.93 19.44 -2.21
N CYS A 62 7.77 18.91 -1.80
CA CYS A 62 6.59 18.85 -2.65
C CYS A 62 6.20 20.25 -3.12
N PHE A 63 6.05 21.22 -2.20
CA PHE A 63 5.69 22.60 -2.54
C PHE A 63 6.67 23.28 -3.49
N ASN A 64 7.97 23.03 -3.32
CA ASN A 64 9.01 23.61 -4.16
C ASN A 64 9.06 22.98 -5.56
N SER A 65 8.55 21.77 -5.72
CA SER A 65 8.50 21.07 -7.02
C SER A 65 7.31 21.46 -7.90
N LEU A 66 6.40 22.31 -7.39
CA LEU A 66 5.19 22.72 -8.09
C LEU A 66 5.47 23.92 -9.00
N PRO A 67 4.76 24.04 -10.15
CA PRO A 67 4.89 25.20 -11.02
C PRO A 67 4.63 26.51 -10.28
N VAL A 68 5.32 27.57 -10.71
CA VAL A 68 5.11 28.93 -10.22
C VAL A 68 3.63 29.30 -10.46
N GLY A 69 2.88 29.50 -9.39
CA GLY A 69 1.43 29.78 -9.42
C GLY A 69 0.55 28.71 -8.76
N TYR A 70 1.07 27.50 -8.51
CA TYR A 70 0.39 26.50 -7.67
C TYR A 70 0.87 26.52 -6.22
N ARG A 71 1.81 27.42 -5.88
CA ARG A 71 2.30 27.58 -4.51
C ARG A 71 1.12 28.07 -3.65
N PRO A 72 0.67 27.31 -2.64
CA PRO A 72 -0.37 27.78 -1.75
C PRO A 72 0.21 28.92 -0.91
N THR A 73 0.10 30.14 -1.41
CA THR A 73 0.42 31.35 -0.68
C THR A 73 -0.65 31.53 0.37
N ALA A 74 -0.35 30.99 1.57
CA ALA A 74 -1.21 31.00 2.74
C ALA A 74 -2.53 30.22 2.57
N ALA A 75 -2.88 29.46 3.59
CA ALA A 75 -4.22 28.95 3.73
C ALA A 75 -5.23 30.11 3.70
N PRO A 76 -6.35 30.03 2.97
CA PRO A 76 -7.58 30.41 3.60
C PRO A 76 -7.95 29.24 4.52
N VAL A 77 -8.00 29.49 5.83
CA VAL A 77 -8.86 28.74 6.76
C VAL A 77 -10.36 28.86 6.39
N SER A 78 -10.70 28.94 5.09
CA SER A 78 -12.06 29.10 4.56
C SER A 78 -12.27 28.49 3.17
N ALA A 79 -11.45 27.52 2.75
CA ALA A 79 -11.81 26.69 1.58
C ALA A 79 -12.85 25.60 1.91
N VAL A 80 -13.28 25.48 3.17
CA VAL A 80 -14.41 24.62 3.57
C VAL A 80 -15.77 25.22 3.19
N ASP A 81 -15.85 26.52 2.84
CA ASP A 81 -17.12 27.21 2.56
C ASP A 81 -17.48 27.30 1.06
N ARG A 82 -16.56 26.96 0.14
CA ARG A 82 -16.80 27.09 -1.31
C ARG A 82 -17.09 25.81 -2.07
N LEU A 83 -17.11 24.67 -1.39
CA LEU A 83 -17.57 23.41 -1.98
C LEU A 83 -19.07 23.14 -1.75
N GLY A 84 -19.80 24.01 -1.05
CA GLY A 84 -21.26 23.90 -0.96
C GLY A 84 -21.76 22.54 -0.48
N LEU A 85 -20.98 21.78 0.30
CA LEU A 85 -21.51 20.64 1.03
C LEU A 85 -22.22 21.19 2.26
N MET A 86 -23.51 21.48 2.05
CA MET A 86 -24.53 21.71 3.06
C MET A 86 -24.20 20.92 4.34
N ARG A 87 -24.10 21.64 5.46
CA ARG A 87 -24.16 21.05 6.80
C ARG A 87 -25.43 20.21 6.86
N ARG A 88 -25.30 18.89 6.93
CA ARG A 88 -26.44 18.01 7.19
C ARG A 88 -26.86 18.27 8.63
N THR A 89 -27.88 19.09 8.80
CA THR A 89 -28.57 19.30 10.06
C THR A 89 -29.13 17.97 10.55
N GLU A 90 -29.18 17.86 11.88
CA GLU A 90 -29.60 16.68 12.61
C GLU A 90 -30.99 16.22 12.16
N GLY A 91 -31.05 15.05 11.54
CA GLY A 91 -32.28 14.39 11.16
C GLY A 91 -32.15 12.93 11.51
N ASN A 92 -32.79 12.53 12.61
CA ASN A 92 -33.04 11.13 12.89
C ASN A 92 -33.88 10.57 11.72
N ILE A 93 -33.45 9.46 11.13
CA ILE A 93 -34.34 8.55 10.44
C ILE A 93 -33.93 7.15 10.89
N SER A 94 -34.62 6.67 11.92
CA SER A 94 -34.67 5.25 12.24
C SER A 94 -35.52 4.57 11.17
N LEU A 95 -34.89 3.83 10.27
CA LEU A 95 -35.54 2.75 9.51
C LEU A 95 -34.51 1.66 9.20
N SER A 96 -34.57 0.59 9.98
CA SER A 96 -34.01 -0.72 9.68
C SER A 96 -34.83 -1.40 8.54
N PRO A 97 -34.35 -2.49 7.90
CA PRO A 97 -33.95 -2.54 6.49
C PRO A 97 -34.95 -3.29 5.58
N PRO A 98 -34.88 -3.08 4.25
CA PRO A 98 -34.93 -4.24 3.36
C PRO A 98 -33.92 -4.19 2.19
N ALA A 99 -33.22 -5.32 2.01
CA ALA A 99 -32.58 -5.81 0.79
C ALA A 99 -31.61 -4.86 0.04
N VAL A 100 -30.36 -4.75 0.53
CA VAL A 100 -29.24 -4.26 -0.28
C VAL A 100 -28.94 -5.27 -1.39
N LYS A 101 -29.20 -4.88 -2.65
CA LYS A 101 -28.69 -5.58 -3.83
C LYS A 101 -27.17 -5.66 -3.72
N LYS A 102 -26.65 -6.89 -3.61
CA LYS A 102 -25.21 -7.17 -3.55
C LYS A 102 -24.60 -6.84 -4.91
N PHE A 103 -23.95 -5.69 -5.02
CA PHE A 103 -22.97 -5.46 -6.07
C PHE A 103 -21.62 -5.96 -5.57
N ALA A 104 -21.10 -7.00 -6.24
CA ALA A 104 -19.79 -7.56 -5.96
C ALA A 104 -18.71 -6.56 -6.40
N VAL A 105 -18.09 -5.88 -5.44
CA VAL A 105 -16.82 -5.20 -5.65
C VAL A 105 -15.73 -6.16 -5.20
N HIS A 106 -14.93 -6.66 -6.15
CA HIS A 106 -13.71 -7.40 -5.84
C HIS A 106 -12.82 -6.53 -4.95
N ARG A 107 -12.74 -6.90 -3.68
CA ARG A 107 -11.95 -6.22 -2.66
C ARG A 107 -10.47 -6.56 -2.88
N ALA A 108 -9.68 -5.53 -3.21
CA ALA A 108 -8.24 -5.56 -3.10
C ALA A 108 -7.84 -5.86 -1.64
N TYR A 109 -6.94 -6.83 -1.48
CA TYR A 109 -6.41 -7.29 -0.20
C TYR A 109 -5.77 -6.13 0.59
N ARG A 110 -6.20 -5.98 1.85
CA ARG A 110 -5.45 -5.30 2.90
C ARG A 110 -5.01 -6.40 3.87
N GLU A 111 -3.84 -6.98 3.63
CA GLU A 111 -3.19 -7.89 4.58
C GLU A 111 -2.59 -7.02 5.69
N SER A 112 -3.03 -7.24 6.91
CA SER A 112 -2.41 -6.67 8.12
C SER A 112 -2.38 -7.80 9.12
N ASP A 113 -1.31 -8.60 9.03
CA ASP A 113 -1.02 -9.66 9.98
C ASP A 113 -0.94 -9.08 11.39
N SER A 114 -1.90 -9.47 12.22
CA SER A 114 -1.77 -9.44 13.67
C SER A 114 -1.95 -10.86 14.17
N VAL A 115 -0.82 -11.45 14.56
CA VAL A 115 -0.73 -12.73 15.27
C VAL A 115 -1.49 -12.62 16.59
N SER A 116 -2.47 -13.50 16.84
CA SER A 116 -2.58 -14.30 18.08
C SER A 116 -3.87 -15.14 18.15
N SER A 117 -3.69 -16.45 17.99
CA SER A 117 -4.19 -17.50 18.89
C SER A 117 -5.70 -17.66 19.12
N ARG A 118 -6.30 -18.72 18.54
CA ARG A 118 -6.83 -19.88 19.29
C ARG A 118 -7.65 -20.87 18.43
N LYS A 119 -7.23 -22.15 18.54
CA LYS A 119 -8.00 -23.41 18.64
C LYS A 119 -9.41 -23.47 18.01
N THR A 120 -9.60 -24.39 17.05
CA THR A 120 -10.52 -25.54 17.24
C THR A 120 -10.22 -26.68 16.27
N THR A 121 -10.31 -27.88 16.84
CA THR A 121 -10.04 -29.25 16.41
C THR A 121 -11.04 -29.81 15.36
N PRO A 122 -10.82 -31.04 14.86
CA PRO A 122 -11.16 -31.48 13.49
C PRO A 122 -12.51 -32.19 13.42
N SER A 123 -13.07 -32.29 12.21
CA SER A 123 -14.14 -33.27 11.92
C SER A 123 -13.73 -34.17 10.78
N SER A 124 -13.66 -35.45 11.15
CA SER A 124 -13.56 -36.63 10.31
C SER A 124 -14.55 -36.61 9.16
N LEU A 125 -14.15 -37.17 8.02
CA LEU A 125 -15.03 -38.04 7.24
C LEU A 125 -14.19 -39.18 6.66
N ARG A 126 -14.46 -40.37 7.21
CA ARG A 126 -13.92 -41.66 6.81
C ARG A 126 -14.44 -41.99 5.42
N PHE A 127 -13.58 -42.58 4.59
CA PHE A 127 -14.02 -43.53 3.57
C PHE A 127 -13.25 -44.84 3.76
N PHE A 128 -14.00 -45.89 4.09
CA PHE A 128 -13.58 -47.28 4.13
C PHE A 128 -13.67 -47.89 2.72
N GLY A 129 -12.79 -48.86 2.42
CA GLY A 129 -12.92 -49.80 1.30
C GLY A 129 -11.57 -50.02 0.59
N ALA A 130 -10.67 -50.86 1.11
CA ALA A 130 -10.60 -52.33 0.98
C ALA A 130 -9.97 -52.81 -0.35
N GLY A 131 -8.84 -53.53 -0.25
CA GLY A 131 -8.30 -54.35 -1.35
C GLY A 131 -6.77 -54.33 -1.55
N ARG A 132 -6.02 -55.08 -0.72
CA ARG A 132 -4.78 -55.79 -1.14
C ARG A 132 -5.19 -57.21 -1.60
N PRO A 133 -4.34 -58.10 -2.17
CA PRO A 133 -2.92 -58.00 -2.59
C PRO A 133 -2.64 -58.58 -4.01
N HIS A 134 -1.44 -58.38 -4.56
CA HIS A 134 -0.43 -59.43 -4.80
C HIS A 134 0.93 -58.79 -5.13
#